data_AF-A0A962Z3D5-F1
#
_entry.id   AF-A0A962Z3D5-F1
#
_cell.length_a   1.000
_cell.length_b   1.000
_cell.length_c   1.000
_cell.angle_alpha   90.00
_cell.angle_beta   90.00
_cell.angle_gamma   90.00
#
_symmetry.space_group_name_H-M   'P 1'
#
loop_
_entity.id
_entity.type
_entity.pdbx_description
1 polymer ?
#
loop_
_entity_poly.entity_id
_entity_poly.type
_entity_poly.pdbx_seq_one_letter_code
_entity_poly.pdbx_strand_id
1 'polypeptide(L)'
;GTVSKIVPYITEGGGVVTSRGDVHYVVTEWGIASLRGKSIRERALELIQVAHPDFRDALLREVRKHYWVPAYQNQKPTSVAELGAIEERKQQFAGESYVLRPLHPADERLLQEFFYSHNKETLLMRYSHHPKQMSREKASALVAVDQARDLAFCLVKRNGPREEIEAVGRYYFVAQNNSAEAAFVVREIHQGKGMAKFLLGEMIEIARKRGVK
;
A
#
# COMPACT_ATOMS: atom_id res chain seq x y z
N GLY A 1 -20.33 10.84 9.29
CA GLY A 1 -20.60 12.13 9.97
C GLY A 1 -20.50 13.26 8.95
N THR A 2 -21.14 14.40 9.17
CA THR A 2 -21.17 15.52 8.20
C THR A 2 -19.89 16.36 8.17
N VAL A 3 -18.99 16.19 9.14
CA VAL A 3 -17.75 16.96 9.27
C VAL A 3 -16.55 16.01 9.42
N SER A 4 -15.52 16.18 8.59
CA SER A 4 -14.26 15.45 8.70
C SER A 4 -13.41 15.96 9.87
N LYS A 5 -12.86 15.05 10.68
CA LYS A 5 -11.81 15.38 11.67
C LYS A 5 -10.43 15.50 11.05
N ILE A 6 -10.23 14.94 9.85
CA ILE A 6 -9.00 15.11 9.09
C ILE A 6 -9.18 16.32 8.20
N VAL A 7 -8.42 17.37 8.49
CA VAL A 7 -8.52 18.69 7.85
C VAL A 7 -7.18 19.10 7.26
N PRO A 8 -7.16 19.88 6.16
CA PRO A 8 -5.92 20.29 5.50
C PRO A 8 -5.17 21.37 6.30
N TYR A 9 -5.90 22.18 7.07
CA TYR A 9 -5.37 23.25 7.88
C TYR A 9 -6.00 23.21 9.27
N ILE A 10 -5.21 23.54 10.27
CA ILE A 10 -5.69 23.71 11.64
C ILE A 10 -6.44 25.04 11.70
N THR A 11 -7.50 25.09 12.49
CA THR A 11 -8.25 26.32 12.72
C THR A 11 -7.29 27.44 13.12
N GLU A 12 -7.44 28.62 12.51
CA GLU A 12 -6.63 29.78 12.86
C GLU A 12 -6.71 30.07 14.36
N GLY A 13 -5.56 30.27 15.01
CA GLY A 13 -5.47 30.41 16.47
C GLY A 13 -5.61 29.11 17.26
N GLY A 14 -5.82 27.97 16.60
CA GLY A 14 -5.88 26.65 17.23
C GLY A 14 -4.51 26.19 17.75
N GLY A 15 -4.45 25.82 19.03
CA GLY A 15 -3.24 25.29 19.65
C GLY A 15 -2.92 23.86 19.23
N VAL A 16 -1.65 23.56 18.99
CA VAL A 16 -1.14 22.21 18.72
C VAL A 16 -0.15 21.83 19.81
N VAL A 17 -0.54 20.88 20.65
CA VAL A 17 0.30 20.43 21.79
C VAL A 17 1.15 19.21 21.45
N THR A 18 0.69 18.37 20.51
CA THR A 18 1.39 17.15 20.09
C THR A 18 2.22 17.46 18.85
N SER A 19 3.52 17.18 18.89
CA SER A 19 4.37 17.40 17.73
C SER A 19 4.05 16.38 16.63
N ARG A 20 4.36 16.71 15.38
CA ARG A 20 4.26 15.76 14.27
C ARG A 20 5.10 14.48 14.50
N GLY A 21 6.16 14.56 15.29
CA GLY A 21 7.07 13.44 15.58
C GLY A 21 6.46 12.41 16.53
N ASP A 22 5.56 12.82 17.41
CA ASP A 22 5.00 11.97 18.46
C ASP A 22 3.85 11.09 17.95
N VAL A 23 3.18 11.54 16.89
CA VAL A 23 2.06 10.79 16.30
C VAL A 23 2.58 9.69 15.38
N HIS A 24 2.46 8.44 15.86
CA HIS A 24 2.85 7.24 15.12
C HIS A 24 1.70 6.61 14.34
N TYR A 25 0.51 6.50 14.95
CA TYR A 25 -0.66 5.89 14.35
C TYR A 25 -1.86 6.80 14.49
N VAL A 26 -2.69 6.83 13.45
CA VAL A 26 -4.01 7.46 13.47
C VAL A 26 -5.03 6.41 13.09
N VAL A 27 -6.00 6.18 13.97
CA VAL A 27 -7.04 5.16 13.79
C VAL A 27 -8.37 5.86 13.58
N THR A 28 -9.10 5.42 12.56
CA THR A 28 -10.45 5.89 12.23
C THR A 28 -11.34 4.69 11.96
N GLU A 29 -12.64 4.94 11.79
CA GLU A 29 -13.58 3.93 11.29
C GLU A 29 -13.27 3.43 9.86
N TRP A 30 -12.39 4.12 9.12
CA TRP A 30 -12.00 3.79 7.75
C TRP A 30 -10.61 3.12 7.66
N GLY A 31 -9.96 2.87 8.79
CA GLY A 31 -8.68 2.15 8.85
C GLY A 31 -7.63 2.80 9.75
N ILE A 32 -6.40 2.30 9.62
CA ILE A 32 -5.24 2.69 10.42
C ILE A 32 -4.18 3.30 9.51
N ALA A 33 -3.74 4.52 9.82
CA ALA A 33 -2.66 5.22 9.14
C ALA A 33 -1.40 5.16 10.01
N SER A 34 -0.31 4.62 9.47
CA SER A 34 1.01 4.67 10.11
C SER A 34 1.77 5.86 9.59
N LEU A 35 2.19 6.79 10.45
CA LEU A 35 2.83 8.05 10.06
C LEU A 35 4.34 8.09 10.37
N ARG A 36 4.85 7.08 11.07
CA ARG A 36 6.25 7.00 11.51
C ARG A 36 7.18 6.78 10.31
N GLY A 37 8.28 7.53 10.26
CA GLY A 37 9.27 7.42 9.17
C GLY A 37 8.82 7.94 7.79
N LYS A 38 7.62 8.52 7.70
CA LYS A 38 7.03 9.07 6.47
C LYS A 38 7.28 10.58 6.35
N SER A 39 7.54 11.03 5.13
CA SER A 39 7.63 12.45 4.76
C SER A 39 6.28 13.15 4.91
N ILE A 40 6.26 14.50 4.90
CA ILE A 40 5.01 15.26 5.04
C ILE A 40 3.99 14.86 3.97
N ARG A 41 4.45 14.70 2.71
CA ARG A 41 3.61 14.22 1.60
C ARG A 41 3.03 12.84 1.89
N GLU A 42 3.86 11.86 2.25
CA GLU A 42 3.43 10.49 2.54
C GLU A 42 2.44 10.45 3.73
N ARG A 43 2.71 11.24 4.78
CA ARG A 43 1.82 11.36 5.95
C ARG A 43 0.46 11.94 5.57
N ALA A 44 0.43 12.99 4.74
CA ALA A 44 -0.82 13.57 4.26
C ALA A 44 -1.64 12.54 3.46
N LEU A 45 -0.97 11.77 2.59
CA LEU A 45 -1.63 10.72 1.82
C LEU A 45 -2.19 9.59 2.69
N GLU A 46 -1.46 9.17 3.72
CA GLU A 46 -1.94 8.18 4.72
C GLU A 46 -3.16 8.69 5.49
N LEU A 47 -3.13 9.94 5.94
CA LEU A 47 -4.26 10.56 6.62
C LEU A 47 -5.48 10.66 5.72
N ILE A 48 -5.30 11.02 4.45
CA ILE A 48 -6.41 11.08 3.46
C ILE A 48 -7.06 9.71 3.32
N GLN A 49 -6.29 8.62 3.37
CA GLN A 49 -6.86 7.28 3.19
C GLN A 49 -7.68 6.80 4.38
N VAL A 50 -7.33 7.20 5.59
CA VAL A 50 -8.18 6.94 6.75
C VAL A 50 -9.26 8.03 6.95
N ALA A 51 -9.33 9.03 6.07
CA ALA A 51 -10.45 9.96 6.06
C ALA A 51 -11.70 9.30 5.45
N HIS A 52 -12.87 9.84 5.79
CA HIS A 52 -14.14 9.43 5.21
C HIS A 52 -14.13 9.61 3.68
N PRO A 53 -14.63 8.63 2.89
CA PRO A 53 -14.54 8.62 1.42
C PRO A 53 -14.92 9.95 0.75
N ASP A 54 -16.04 10.54 1.16
CA ASP A 54 -16.58 11.80 0.60
C ASP A 54 -15.61 13.00 0.69
N PHE A 55 -14.69 13.02 1.66
CA PHE A 55 -13.77 14.14 1.85
C PHE A 55 -12.39 13.92 1.22
N ARG A 56 -12.08 12.69 0.76
CA ARG A 56 -10.74 12.35 0.26
C ARG A 56 -10.32 13.20 -0.93
N ASP A 57 -11.23 13.47 -1.85
CA ASP A 57 -10.95 14.32 -3.02
C ASP A 57 -10.63 15.75 -2.66
N ALA A 58 -11.40 16.34 -1.74
CA ALA A 58 -11.19 17.70 -1.31
C ALA A 58 -9.82 17.83 -0.63
N LEU A 59 -9.47 16.89 0.25
CA LEU A 59 -8.16 16.85 0.90
C LEU A 59 -7.02 16.65 -0.11
N LEU A 60 -7.22 15.77 -1.10
CA LEU A 60 -6.21 15.52 -2.13
C LEU A 60 -5.96 16.76 -3.00
N ARG A 61 -7.01 17.51 -3.33
CA ARG A 61 -6.89 18.80 -4.05
C ARG A 61 -6.06 19.81 -3.25
N GLU A 62 -6.25 19.89 -1.94
CA GLU A 62 -5.45 20.78 -1.09
C GLU A 62 -3.98 20.34 -1.02
N VAL A 63 -3.69 19.05 -0.87
CA VAL A 63 -2.31 18.54 -0.86
C VAL A 63 -1.60 18.85 -2.20
N ARG A 64 -2.30 18.73 -3.33
CA ARG A 64 -1.76 19.01 -4.68
C ARG A 64 -1.33 20.47 -4.88
N LYS A 65 -1.82 21.41 -4.07
CA LYS A 65 -1.38 22.83 -4.13
C LYS A 65 0.05 23.01 -3.60
N HIS A 66 0.46 22.16 -2.66
CA HIS A 66 1.74 22.30 -1.93
C HIS A 66 2.75 21.22 -2.28
N TYR A 67 2.28 20.04 -2.69
CA TYR A 67 3.11 18.89 -2.99
C TYR A 67 2.75 18.30 -4.35
N TRP A 68 3.76 17.88 -5.09
CA TRP A 68 3.52 17.07 -6.28
C TRP A 68 2.87 15.74 -5.87
N VAL A 69 1.66 15.49 -6.36
CA VAL A 69 0.94 14.23 -6.18
C VAL A 69 0.44 13.78 -7.55
N PRO A 70 0.82 12.57 -8.01
CA PRO A 70 0.41 12.06 -9.30
C PRO A 70 -1.12 12.07 -9.50
N ALA A 71 -1.53 12.36 -10.74
CA ALA A 71 -2.93 12.55 -11.10
C ALA A 71 -3.78 11.27 -10.92
N TYR A 72 -3.19 10.08 -11.03
CA TYR A 72 -3.92 8.80 -11.03
C TYR A 72 -4.30 8.24 -9.65
N GLN A 73 -4.08 8.97 -8.55
CA GLN A 73 -4.75 8.70 -7.27
C GLN A 73 -6.24 9.08 -7.32
N ASN A 74 -6.94 8.68 -8.39
CA ASN A 74 -8.39 8.67 -8.37
C ASN A 74 -8.83 7.67 -7.31
N GLN A 75 -9.93 7.98 -6.62
CA GLN A 75 -10.60 7.28 -5.51
C GLN A 75 -10.81 5.77 -5.73
N LYS A 76 -9.73 5.03 -5.82
CA LYS A 76 -9.76 3.60 -5.95
C LYS A 76 -9.81 3.02 -4.54
N PRO A 77 -10.72 2.07 -4.26
CA PRO A 77 -10.71 1.34 -3.00
C PRO A 77 -9.29 0.84 -2.75
N THR A 78 -8.70 1.30 -1.65
CA THR A 78 -7.38 0.83 -1.21
C THR A 78 -7.53 -0.24 -0.12
N SER A 79 -8.72 -0.35 0.46
CA SER A 79 -9.12 -1.42 1.35
C SER A 79 -9.46 -2.69 0.58
N VAL A 80 -9.22 -3.82 1.22
CA VAL A 80 -9.59 -5.15 0.74
C VAL A 80 -10.65 -5.68 1.71
N ALA A 81 -11.92 -5.51 1.34
CA ALA A 81 -13.05 -5.83 2.21
C ALA A 81 -13.02 -7.26 2.76
N GLU A 82 -12.46 -8.20 2.00
CA GLU A 82 -12.33 -9.61 2.36
C GLU A 82 -11.39 -9.87 3.54
N LEU A 83 -10.56 -8.90 3.92
CA LEU A 83 -9.70 -8.97 5.11
C LEU A 83 -10.42 -8.58 6.41
N GLY A 84 -11.62 -8.01 6.32
CA GLY A 84 -12.39 -7.53 7.45
C GLY A 84 -11.87 -6.18 8.00
N ALA A 85 -12.24 -5.87 9.25
CA ALA A 85 -11.96 -4.56 9.85
C ALA A 85 -10.46 -4.29 10.11
N ILE A 86 -9.64 -5.34 10.21
CA ILE A 86 -8.20 -5.25 10.41
C ILE A 86 -7.52 -5.88 9.21
N GLU A 87 -7.00 -5.03 8.32
CA GLU A 87 -6.36 -5.47 7.08
C GLU A 87 -4.90 -5.91 7.28
N GLU A 88 -4.33 -5.64 8.46
CA GLU A 88 -2.99 -6.09 8.83
C GLU A 88 -3.03 -7.45 9.55
N ARG A 89 -2.36 -8.46 9.00
CA ARG A 89 -2.21 -9.78 9.64
C ARG A 89 -0.75 -10.11 9.88
N LYS A 90 -0.40 -10.48 11.12
CA LYS A 90 0.94 -10.98 11.43
C LYS A 90 1.12 -12.37 10.83
N GLN A 91 2.25 -12.59 10.18
CA GLN A 91 2.62 -13.87 9.60
C GLN A 91 4.08 -14.20 9.92
N GLN A 92 4.35 -15.48 10.20
CA GLN A 92 5.70 -15.96 10.47
C GLN A 92 6.23 -16.78 9.30
N PHE A 93 7.49 -16.56 8.93
CA PHE A 93 8.23 -17.35 7.94
C PHE A 93 9.64 -17.62 8.45
N ALA A 94 10.07 -18.89 8.44
CA ALA A 94 11.41 -19.30 8.87
C ALA A 94 11.85 -18.70 10.23
N GLY A 95 10.92 -18.59 11.19
CA GLY A 95 11.19 -18.01 12.52
C GLY A 95 11.06 -16.49 12.62
N GLU A 96 11.01 -15.75 11.50
CA GLU A 96 10.88 -14.29 11.48
C GLU A 96 9.44 -13.83 11.31
N SER A 97 9.09 -12.66 11.88
CA SER A 97 7.74 -12.09 11.88
C SER A 97 7.60 -10.97 10.86
N TYR A 98 6.49 -11.00 10.12
CA TYR A 98 6.13 -10.05 9.07
C TYR A 98 4.66 -9.65 9.22
N VAL A 99 4.27 -8.58 8.55
CA VAL A 99 2.88 -8.12 8.48
C VAL A 99 2.43 -8.19 7.01
N LEU A 100 1.36 -8.94 6.76
CA LEU A 100 0.63 -8.91 5.50
C LEU A 100 -0.35 -7.75 5.54
N ARG A 101 -0.35 -6.92 4.49
CA ARG A 101 -1.35 -5.86 4.28
C ARG A 101 -1.53 -5.53 2.79
N PRO A 102 -2.64 -4.87 2.41
CA PRO A 102 -2.78 -4.27 1.09
C PRO A 102 -1.65 -3.29 0.77
N LEU A 103 -1.26 -3.25 -0.50
CA LEU A 103 -0.35 -2.24 -1.02
C LEU A 103 -1.08 -0.90 -1.10
N HIS A 104 -0.45 0.16 -0.59
CA HIS A 104 -1.04 1.47 -0.40
C HIS A 104 -0.34 2.51 -1.28
N PRO A 105 -1.03 3.52 -1.84
CA PRO A 105 -0.42 4.59 -2.63
C PRO A 105 0.77 5.35 -2.00
N ALA A 106 0.88 5.35 -0.66
CA ALA A 106 2.03 5.93 0.05
C ALA A 106 3.25 4.99 0.12
N ASP A 107 3.12 3.72 -0.28
CA ASP A 107 4.22 2.76 -0.41
C ASP A 107 5.10 3.04 -1.64
N GLU A 108 4.90 4.15 -2.38
CA GLU A 108 5.70 4.54 -3.56
C GLU A 108 7.20 4.41 -3.26
N ARG A 109 7.66 4.97 -2.14
CA ARG A 109 9.07 4.94 -1.75
C ARG A 109 9.52 3.56 -1.28
N LEU A 110 8.71 2.86 -0.49
CA LEU A 110 9.01 1.50 -0.06
C LEU A 110 9.10 0.53 -1.24
N LEU A 111 8.24 0.70 -2.26
CA LEU A 111 8.26 -0.09 -3.48
C LEU A 111 9.48 0.25 -4.35
N GLN A 112 9.91 1.51 -4.39
CA GLN A 112 11.18 1.88 -5.04
C GLN A 112 12.37 1.23 -4.34
N GLU A 113 12.45 1.35 -3.01
CA GLU A 113 13.51 0.73 -2.21
C GLU A 113 13.52 -0.80 -2.40
N PHE A 114 12.35 -1.43 -2.43
CA PHE A 114 12.18 -2.84 -2.77
C PHE A 114 12.65 -3.15 -4.19
N PHE A 115 12.27 -2.36 -5.20
CA PHE A 115 12.73 -2.57 -6.56
C PHE A 115 14.27 -2.55 -6.67
N TYR A 116 14.91 -1.56 -6.05
CA TYR A 116 16.36 -1.41 -6.10
C TYR A 116 17.12 -2.42 -5.23
N SER A 117 16.43 -3.17 -4.37
CA SER A 117 17.07 -4.24 -3.60
C SER A 117 17.24 -5.55 -4.36
N HIS A 118 16.57 -5.74 -5.50
CA HIS A 118 16.63 -6.99 -6.27
C HIS A 118 17.78 -7.01 -7.25
N ASN A 119 18.20 -8.22 -7.60
CA ASN A 119 19.14 -8.42 -8.69
C ASN A 119 18.45 -8.26 -10.07
N LYS A 120 19.25 -8.17 -11.13
CA LYS A 120 18.74 -7.98 -12.51
C LYS A 120 17.88 -9.14 -13.01
N GLU A 121 18.15 -10.36 -12.55
CA GLU A 121 17.43 -11.58 -12.97
C GLU A 121 16.01 -11.60 -12.40
N THR A 122 15.84 -11.30 -11.11
CA THR A 122 14.53 -11.18 -10.46
C THR A 122 13.70 -10.08 -11.13
N LEU A 123 14.32 -8.94 -11.45
CA LEU A 123 13.64 -7.86 -12.17
C LEU A 123 13.27 -8.26 -13.59
N LEU A 124 14.13 -9.00 -14.28
CA LEU A 124 13.85 -9.54 -15.62
C LEU A 124 12.64 -10.48 -15.59
N MET A 125 12.59 -11.40 -14.64
CA MET A 125 11.45 -12.31 -14.48
C MET A 125 10.15 -11.58 -14.18
N ARG A 126 10.19 -10.54 -13.33
CA ARG A 126 8.98 -9.80 -12.93
C ARG A 126 8.42 -8.88 -14.01
N TYR A 127 9.30 -8.19 -14.73
CA TYR A 127 8.92 -7.13 -15.66
C TYR A 127 9.05 -7.58 -17.13
N SER A 128 9.55 -8.78 -17.39
CA SER A 128 9.79 -9.34 -18.72
C SER A 128 10.73 -8.49 -19.58
N HIS A 129 11.48 -7.57 -18.97
CA HIS A 129 12.55 -6.76 -19.56
C HIS A 129 13.55 -6.37 -18.47
N HIS A 130 14.66 -5.73 -18.81
CA HIS A 130 15.60 -5.15 -17.83
C HIS A 130 15.17 -3.72 -17.50
N PRO A 131 14.37 -3.48 -16.44
CA PRO A 131 13.98 -2.14 -16.07
C PRO A 131 15.23 -1.38 -15.59
N LYS A 132 15.59 -0.31 -16.31
CA LYS A 132 16.78 0.49 -15.98
C LYS A 132 16.58 1.34 -14.73
N GLN A 133 15.35 1.83 -14.51
CA GLN A 133 15.02 2.73 -13.40
C GLN A 133 13.55 2.57 -13.00
N MET A 134 13.31 2.71 -11.69
CA MET A 134 11.99 2.88 -11.11
C MET A 134 11.77 4.36 -10.82
N SER A 135 11.17 5.07 -11.80
CA SER A 135 10.78 6.47 -11.62
C SER A 135 9.63 6.60 -10.61
N ARG A 136 9.38 7.81 -10.13
CA ARG A 136 8.25 8.07 -9.20
C ARG A 136 6.91 7.74 -9.86
N GLU A 137 6.75 8.07 -11.13
CA GLU A 137 5.54 7.83 -11.92
C GLU A 137 5.27 6.33 -12.06
N LYS A 138 6.31 5.53 -12.35
CA LYS A 138 6.18 4.07 -12.43
C LYS A 138 5.83 3.45 -11.08
N ALA A 139 6.57 3.81 -10.04
CA ALA A 139 6.32 3.29 -8.69
C ALA A 139 4.91 3.61 -8.23
N SER A 140 4.48 4.85 -8.44
CA SER A 140 3.17 5.28 -8.00
C SER A 140 2.04 4.68 -8.86
N ALA A 141 2.25 4.41 -10.16
CA ALA A 141 1.32 3.61 -10.97
C ALA A 141 1.19 2.15 -10.49
N LEU A 142 2.26 1.57 -9.94
CA LEU A 142 2.26 0.20 -9.41
C LEU A 142 1.55 0.08 -8.06
N VAL A 143 1.65 1.10 -7.19
CA VAL A 143 0.95 1.11 -5.88
C VAL A 143 -0.50 1.62 -5.96
N ALA A 144 -0.88 2.32 -7.04
CA ALA A 144 -2.25 2.80 -7.25
C ALA A 144 -3.17 1.71 -7.79
N VAL A 145 -3.42 0.69 -6.96
CA VAL A 145 -4.24 -0.48 -7.30
C VAL A 145 -5.70 -0.22 -6.94
N ASP A 146 -6.60 -0.60 -7.84
CA ASP A 146 -8.02 -0.68 -7.53
C ASP A 146 -8.29 -1.99 -6.81
N GLN A 147 -8.27 -1.98 -5.48
CA GLN A 147 -8.33 -3.20 -4.68
C GLN A 147 -9.71 -3.86 -4.72
N ALA A 148 -10.76 -3.22 -5.26
CA ALA A 148 -12.06 -3.85 -5.45
C ALA A 148 -12.11 -4.75 -6.69
N ARG A 149 -11.35 -4.38 -7.74
CA ARG A 149 -11.29 -5.13 -9.00
C ARG A 149 -10.02 -5.97 -9.09
N ASP A 150 -8.88 -5.34 -8.89
CA ASP A 150 -7.55 -5.96 -8.85
C ASP A 150 -7.21 -6.28 -7.38
N LEU A 151 -6.05 -6.86 -7.13
CA LEU A 151 -5.57 -7.06 -5.76
C LEU A 151 -4.06 -6.94 -5.69
N ALA A 152 -3.53 -6.21 -4.71
CA ALA A 152 -2.11 -6.18 -4.41
C ALA A 152 -1.83 -6.22 -2.92
N PHE A 153 -0.98 -7.16 -2.53
CA PHE A 153 -0.48 -7.36 -1.17
C PHE A 153 1.01 -7.14 -1.07
N CYS A 154 1.45 -6.73 0.11
CA CYS A 154 2.84 -6.77 0.50
C CYS A 154 3.01 -7.50 1.84
N LEU A 155 4.15 -8.17 1.99
CA LEU A 155 4.69 -8.59 3.27
C LEU A 155 5.74 -7.56 3.68
N VAL A 156 5.56 -6.96 4.86
CA VAL A 156 6.49 -5.98 5.41
C VAL A 156 7.15 -6.50 6.69
N LYS A 157 8.44 -6.21 6.83
CA LYS A 157 9.18 -6.39 8.09
C LYS A 157 9.22 -5.04 8.82
N ARG A 158 8.86 -5.06 10.11
CA ARG A 158 8.85 -3.86 10.97
C ARG A 158 10.09 -3.84 11.84
N ASN A 159 11.09 -3.04 11.47
CA ASN A 159 12.32 -2.84 12.24
C ASN A 159 12.23 -1.50 13.00
N GLY A 160 11.52 -1.50 14.13
CA GLY A 160 11.32 -0.30 14.94
C GLY A 160 10.48 0.77 14.21
N PRO A 161 11.02 1.97 13.88
CA PRO A 161 10.30 2.99 13.11
C PRO A 161 10.18 2.70 11.61
N ARG A 162 10.97 1.76 11.08
CA ARG A 162 11.06 1.52 9.63
C ARG A 162 10.23 0.30 9.25
N GLU A 163 9.50 0.43 8.16
CA GLU A 163 8.91 -0.69 7.44
C GLU A 163 9.71 -0.95 6.18
N GLU A 164 9.96 -2.22 5.87
CA GLU A 164 10.61 -2.65 4.65
C GLU A 164 9.73 -3.68 3.96
N ILE A 165 9.48 -3.50 2.66
CA ILE A 165 8.78 -4.51 1.86
C ILE A 165 9.76 -5.66 1.58
N GLU A 166 9.28 -6.88 1.81
CA GLU A 166 10.03 -8.13 1.67
C GLU A 166 9.47 -9.02 0.56
N ALA A 167 8.17 -8.89 0.30
CA ALA A 167 7.53 -9.50 -0.84
C ALA A 167 6.31 -8.67 -1.29
N VAL A 168 5.99 -8.75 -2.57
CA VAL A 168 4.80 -8.16 -3.17
C VAL A 168 4.11 -9.21 -4.04
N GLY A 169 2.81 -9.38 -3.86
CA GLY A 169 1.95 -10.19 -4.73
C GLY A 169 0.85 -9.32 -5.32
N ARG A 170 0.55 -9.49 -6.60
CA ARG A 170 -0.54 -8.79 -7.27
C ARG A 170 -1.27 -9.74 -8.21
N TYR A 171 -2.58 -9.61 -8.30
CA TYR A 171 -3.31 -10.07 -9.48
C TYR A 171 -4.04 -8.94 -10.19
N TYR A 172 -4.22 -9.11 -11.49
CA TYR A 172 -5.07 -8.27 -12.34
C TYR A 172 -6.28 -9.07 -12.78
N PHE A 173 -7.48 -8.56 -12.55
CA PHE A 173 -8.70 -9.23 -12.99
C PHE A 173 -8.92 -9.03 -14.48
N VAL A 174 -9.21 -10.13 -15.18
CA VAL A 174 -9.46 -10.16 -16.62
C VAL A 174 -10.95 -10.49 -16.83
N ALA A 175 -11.73 -9.45 -17.15
CA ALA A 175 -13.19 -9.58 -17.26
C ALA A 175 -13.64 -10.49 -18.42
N GLN A 176 -12.84 -10.63 -19.47
CA GLN A 176 -13.21 -11.36 -20.70
C GLN A 176 -13.46 -12.85 -20.47
N ASN A 177 -12.69 -13.47 -19.57
CA ASN A 177 -12.75 -14.90 -19.24
C ASN A 177 -13.03 -15.14 -17.75
N ASN A 178 -13.30 -14.08 -16.98
CA ASN A 178 -13.47 -14.12 -15.53
C ASN A 178 -12.30 -14.79 -14.82
N SER A 179 -11.07 -14.51 -15.26
CA SER A 179 -9.84 -15.03 -14.66
C SER A 179 -9.02 -13.90 -14.04
N ALA A 180 -7.90 -14.24 -13.39
CA ALA A 180 -6.93 -13.27 -12.93
C ALA A 180 -5.50 -13.68 -13.29
N GLU A 181 -4.69 -12.71 -13.68
CA GLU A 181 -3.25 -12.91 -13.89
C GLU A 181 -2.50 -12.51 -12.62
N ALA A 182 -1.84 -13.47 -11.99
CA ALA A 182 -1.06 -13.26 -10.78
C ALA A 182 0.44 -13.10 -11.08
N ALA A 183 1.07 -12.15 -10.39
CA ALA A 183 2.51 -11.95 -10.40
C ALA A 183 3.00 -11.61 -8.99
N PHE A 184 4.15 -12.14 -8.59
CA PHE A 184 4.73 -11.87 -7.27
C PHE A 184 6.24 -11.73 -7.37
N VAL A 185 6.82 -11.06 -6.37
CA VAL A 185 8.26 -10.90 -6.17
C VAL A 185 8.55 -11.08 -4.70
N VAL A 186 9.62 -11.81 -4.39
CA VAL A 186 10.14 -12.00 -3.04
C VAL A 186 11.62 -11.67 -3.07
N ARG A 187 12.12 -10.92 -2.07
CA ARG A 187 13.56 -10.69 -1.94
C ARG A 187 14.31 -12.01 -1.94
N GLU A 188 15.47 -12.02 -2.58
CA GLU A 188 16.30 -13.20 -2.80
C GLU A 188 16.63 -13.91 -1.47
N ILE A 189 16.96 -13.14 -0.43
CA ILE A 189 17.26 -13.65 0.92
C ILE A 189 16.07 -14.36 1.60
N HIS A 190 14.86 -14.19 1.06
CA HIS A 190 13.62 -14.79 1.56
C HIS A 190 13.04 -15.84 0.60
N GLN A 191 13.69 -16.12 -0.53
CA GLN A 191 13.29 -17.21 -1.42
C GLN A 191 13.44 -18.57 -0.73
N GLY A 192 12.59 -19.53 -1.11
CA GLY A 192 12.53 -20.85 -0.46
C GLY A 192 11.84 -20.88 0.91
N LYS A 193 11.51 -19.72 1.53
CA LYS A 193 10.87 -19.65 2.86
C LYS A 193 9.33 -19.70 2.83
N GLY A 194 8.72 -19.90 1.67
CA GLY A 194 7.27 -20.06 1.51
C GLY A 194 6.45 -18.77 1.33
N MET A 195 7.06 -17.59 1.33
CA MET A 195 6.35 -16.30 1.17
C MET A 195 5.55 -16.21 -0.14
N ALA A 196 6.14 -16.64 -1.26
CA ALA A 196 5.45 -16.63 -2.56
C ALA A 196 4.21 -17.54 -2.57
N LYS A 197 4.34 -18.76 -2.03
CA LYS A 197 3.24 -19.72 -1.90
C LYS A 197 2.11 -19.15 -1.04
N PHE A 198 2.47 -18.51 0.08
CA PHE A 198 1.52 -17.85 0.96
C PHE A 198 0.78 -16.71 0.26
N LEU A 199 1.51 -15.77 -0.37
CA LEU A 199 0.89 -14.66 -1.10
C LEU A 199 -0.04 -15.14 -2.21
N LEU A 200 0.37 -16.17 -2.97
CA LEU A 200 -0.49 -16.75 -4.00
C LEU A 200 -1.75 -17.38 -3.40
N GLY A 201 -1.63 -18.10 -2.28
CA GLY A 201 -2.77 -18.67 -1.57
C GLY A 201 -3.78 -17.60 -1.13
N GLU A 202 -3.31 -16.53 -0.49
CA GLU A 202 -4.14 -15.40 -0.06
C GLU A 202 -4.86 -14.73 -1.24
N MET A 203 -4.14 -14.54 -2.36
CA MET A 203 -4.73 -14.00 -3.58
C MET A 203 -5.81 -14.92 -4.16
N ILE A 204 -5.58 -16.24 -4.19
CA ILE A 204 -6.56 -17.24 -4.65
C ILE A 204 -7.80 -17.26 -3.75
N GLU A 205 -7.64 -17.18 -2.43
CA GLU A 205 -8.78 -17.16 -1.51
C GLU A 205 -9.67 -15.94 -1.75
N ILE A 206 -9.07 -14.76 -1.95
CA ILE A 206 -9.82 -13.54 -2.24
C ILE A 206 -10.45 -13.58 -3.63
N ALA A 207 -9.71 -14.05 -4.64
CA ALA A 207 -10.24 -14.26 -5.98
C ALA A 207 -11.48 -15.19 -5.95
N ARG A 208 -11.42 -16.28 -5.16
CA ARG A 208 -12.55 -17.20 -4.96
C ARG A 208 -13.74 -16.52 -4.28
N LYS A 209 -13.50 -15.73 -3.22
CA LYS A 209 -14.55 -14.94 -2.55
C LYS A 209 -15.22 -13.92 -3.50
N ARG A 210 -14.45 -13.40 -4.47
CA ARG A 210 -14.93 -12.49 -5.53
C ARG A 210 -15.57 -13.21 -6.73
N GLY A 211 -15.59 -14.54 -6.75
CA GLY A 211 -16.16 -15.33 -7.85
C GLY A 211 -15.30 -15.40 -9.11
N VAL A 212 -14.01 -15.07 -9.02
CA VAL A 212 -13.03 -15.23 -10.10
C VAL A 212 -12.73 -16.73 -10.28
N LYS A 213 -12.65 -17.18 -11.53
CA LYS A 213 -12.40 -18.57 -11.91
C LYS A 213 -10.92 -18.88 -12.11
#